data_AF-A0A838HIA1-F1
#
_entry.id   AF-A0A838HIA1-F1
#
_cell.length_a   1.000
_cell.length_b   1.000
_cell.length_c   1.000
_cell.angle_alpha   90.00
_cell.angle_beta   90.00
_cell.angle_gamma   90.00
#
_symmetry.space_group_name_H-M   'P 1'
#
loop_
_entity.id
_entity.type
_entity.pdbx_description
1 polymer ?
#
loop_
_entity_poly.entity_id
_entity_poly.type
_entity_poly.pdbx_seq_one_letter_code
_entity_poly.pdbx_strand_id
1 'polypeptide(L)'
;GQPLTVFGTGEQDRDFVYVGDVAEASRLASERLTGGWQAGATGAVGAEEPVDAPAFNVGTGRATTVLDLVRAFRKFAGRDVEIRHAPARAGELLHSTLDPGKIAGQLGWKASTPLAEGLERTFRYFESLPGAVS
;
A
#
# COMPACT_ATOMS: atom_id res chain seq x y z
N GLY A 1 6.78 -14.32 -24.22
CA GLY A 1 7.37 -14.05 -22.89
C GLY A 1 7.20 -15.26 -22.00
N GLN A 2 7.81 -15.26 -20.81
CA GLN A 2 7.55 -16.29 -19.81
C GLN A 2 6.18 -16.08 -19.16
N PRO A 3 5.45 -17.15 -18.77
CA PRO A 3 4.19 -17.02 -18.04
C PRO A 3 4.36 -16.33 -16.69
N LEU A 4 3.34 -15.60 -16.26
CA LEU A 4 3.26 -15.06 -14.91
C LEU A 4 2.80 -16.15 -13.95
N THR A 5 3.62 -16.45 -12.95
CA THR A 5 3.25 -17.40 -11.90
C THR A 5 2.39 -16.71 -10.84
N VAL A 6 1.19 -17.24 -10.61
CA VAL A 6 0.30 -16.85 -9.50
C VAL A 6 0.27 -18.00 -8.50
N PHE A 7 0.63 -17.74 -7.25
CA PHE A 7 0.55 -18.75 -6.18
C PHE A 7 -0.87 -18.78 -5.62
N GLY A 8 -1.46 -19.97 -5.49
CA GLY A 8 -2.86 -20.14 -5.07
C GLY A 8 -3.85 -19.74 -6.17
N THR A 9 -5.07 -19.34 -5.77
CA THR A 9 -6.14 -18.95 -6.71
C THR A 9 -5.95 -17.55 -7.29
N GLY A 10 -5.11 -16.71 -6.67
CA GLY A 10 -4.99 -15.29 -7.01
C GLY A 10 -6.04 -14.40 -6.34
N GLU A 11 -6.93 -14.98 -5.52
CA GLU A 11 -7.98 -14.26 -4.79
C GLU A 11 -7.50 -13.70 -3.45
N GLN A 12 -6.27 -14.03 -3.02
CA GLN A 12 -5.69 -13.39 -1.86
C GLN A 12 -5.58 -11.88 -2.10
N ASP A 13 -5.96 -11.09 -1.10
CA ASP A 13 -6.03 -9.65 -1.20
C ASP A 13 -5.13 -8.92 -0.21
N ARG A 14 -4.72 -7.72 -0.61
CA ARG A 14 -3.98 -6.77 0.21
C ARG A 14 -4.52 -5.36 0.01
N ASP A 15 -4.33 -4.51 1.00
CA ASP A 15 -4.46 -3.06 0.85
C ASP A 15 -3.18 -2.47 0.26
N PHE A 16 -3.30 -1.83 -0.91
CA PHE A 16 -2.20 -1.15 -1.59
C PHE A 16 -2.41 0.36 -1.55
N VAL A 17 -1.40 1.07 -1.07
CA VAL A 17 -1.37 2.54 -1.02
C VAL A 17 -0.19 3.06 -1.85
N TYR A 18 -0.41 4.15 -2.59
CA TYR A 18 0.65 4.76 -3.39
C TYR A 18 1.70 5.42 -2.49
N VAL A 19 2.98 5.25 -2.81
CA VAL A 19 4.09 5.77 -1.99
C VAL A 19 4.03 7.29 -1.77
N GLY A 20 3.49 8.05 -2.74
CA GLY A 20 3.26 9.48 -2.58
C GLY A 20 2.25 9.82 -1.47
N ASP A 21 1.17 9.03 -1.36
CA ASP A 21 0.20 9.21 -0.27
C ASP A 21 0.82 8.83 1.09
N VAL A 22 1.72 7.84 1.13
CA VAL A 22 2.46 7.45 2.34
C VAL A 22 3.42 8.55 2.80
N ALA A 23 4.12 9.20 1.86
CA ALA A 23 4.98 10.33 2.16
C ALA A 23 4.17 11.51 2.74
N GLU A 24 2.99 11.78 2.19
CA GLU A 24 2.08 12.79 2.72
C GLU A 24 1.56 12.46 4.13
N ALA A 25 1.21 11.19 4.39
CA ALA A 25 0.84 10.74 5.73
C ALA A 25 1.96 11.01 6.75
N SER A 26 3.20 10.75 6.34
CA SER A 26 4.40 10.96 7.16
C SER A 26 4.66 12.45 7.41
N ARG A 27 4.46 13.31 6.41
CA ARG A 27 4.54 14.77 6.55
C ARG A 27 3.52 15.29 7.57
N LEU A 28 2.25 14.90 7.44
CA LEU A 28 1.18 15.30 8.37
C LEU A 28 1.43 14.82 9.80
N ALA A 29 1.90 13.58 9.95
CA ALA A 29 2.27 13.04 11.26
C ALA A 29 3.43 13.84 11.88
N SER A 30 4.44 14.21 11.09
CA SER A 30 5.57 15.03 11.55
C SER A 30 5.18 16.46 11.93
N GLU A 31 4.30 17.11 11.16
CA GLU A 31 3.82 18.46 11.45
C GLU A 31 3.02 18.52 12.75
N ARG A 32 2.19 17.49 13.01
CA ARG A 32 1.50 17.36 14.28
C ARG A 32 2.45 17.25 15.47
N LEU A 33 3.61 16.63 15.30
CA LEU A 33 4.63 16.51 16.35
C LEU A 33 5.46 17.80 16.55
N THR A 34 5.50 18.69 15.56
CA THR A 34 6.37 19.89 15.58
C THR A 34 5.64 21.19 15.88
N GLY A 35 4.30 21.27 15.72
CA GLY A 35 3.46 22.43 16.03
C GLY A 35 3.23 22.72 17.52
N GLY A 36 4.11 22.22 18.39
CA GLY A 36 3.94 22.17 19.83
C GLY A 36 3.74 20.74 20.29
N TRP A 37 4.85 20.00 20.39
CA TRP A 37 4.93 18.88 21.33
C TRP A 37 4.64 19.44 22.72
N GLN A 38 3.37 19.45 23.12
CA GLN A 38 3.03 19.54 24.53
C GLN A 38 3.43 18.20 25.10
N ALA A 39 4.52 18.17 25.86
CA ALA A 39 4.84 17.05 26.71
C ALA A 39 3.62 16.80 27.62
N GLY A 40 2.74 15.88 27.23
CA GLY A 40 1.45 15.65 27.88
C GLY A 40 0.23 15.50 26.96
N ALA A 41 0.29 15.86 25.67
CA ALA A 41 -0.76 15.55 24.71
C ALA A 41 -0.47 14.19 24.03
N THR A 42 -0.72 13.12 24.80
CA THR A 42 -0.58 11.69 24.45
C THR A 42 0.77 11.28 23.86
N GLY A 43 1.59 10.67 24.71
CA GLY A 43 2.70 9.81 24.29
C GLY A 43 3.88 10.51 23.65
N ALA A 44 4.67 11.22 24.45
CA ALA A 44 6.11 11.26 24.18
C ALA A 44 6.59 9.82 23.96
N VAL A 45 7.40 9.57 22.92
CA VAL A 45 8.13 8.30 22.78
C VAL A 45 9.12 8.23 23.94
N GLY A 46 8.64 7.76 25.08
CA GLY A 46 9.25 7.96 26.39
C GLY A 46 8.31 7.51 27.51
N ALA A 47 8.42 6.23 27.83
CA ALA A 47 7.92 5.52 29.01
C ALA A 47 6.41 5.60 29.32
N GLU A 48 5.74 4.44 29.19
CA GLU A 48 4.41 4.05 29.69
C GLU A 48 3.19 4.11 28.76
N GLU A 49 3.26 4.77 27.58
CA GLU A 49 2.18 4.63 26.60
C GLU A 49 2.36 3.42 25.67
N PRO A 50 1.30 2.64 25.36
CA PRO A 50 1.36 1.58 24.37
C PRO A 50 1.88 2.10 23.04
N VAL A 51 2.71 1.31 22.34
CA VAL A 51 3.22 1.63 20.99
C VAL A 51 2.10 1.99 20.01
N ASP A 52 0.88 1.48 20.23
CA ASP A 52 -0.30 1.75 19.43
C ASP A 52 -0.90 3.15 19.62
N ALA A 53 -0.57 3.84 20.71
CA ALA A 53 -1.07 5.19 20.99
C ALA A 53 -0.60 6.22 19.93
N PRO A 54 0.69 6.28 19.55
CA PRO A 54 1.16 7.13 18.45
C PRO A 54 1.05 6.51 17.04
N ALA A 55 0.73 5.21 16.91
CA ALA A 55 0.75 4.53 15.60
C ALA A 55 -0.50 4.83 14.74
N PHE A 56 -0.31 4.94 13.44
CA PHE A 56 -1.38 5.12 12.45
C PHE A 56 -1.28 4.08 11.34
N ASN A 57 -2.40 3.45 10.99
CA ASN A 57 -2.50 2.67 9.76
C ASN A 57 -2.53 3.61 8.56
N VAL A 58 -1.61 3.39 7.63
CA VAL A 58 -1.54 4.12 6.36
C VAL A 58 -1.94 3.16 5.25
N GLY A 59 -3.21 3.21 4.86
CA GLY A 59 -3.81 2.33 3.87
C GLY A 59 -5.04 2.96 3.25
N THR A 60 -5.60 2.31 2.23
CA THR A 60 -6.81 2.77 1.56
C THR A 60 -8.08 2.22 2.21
N GLY A 61 -7.96 1.16 3.02
CA GLY A 61 -9.09 0.39 3.52
C GLY A 61 -9.80 -0.42 2.46
N ARG A 62 -9.14 -0.69 1.33
CA ARG A 62 -9.72 -1.41 0.18
C ARG A 62 -8.89 -2.64 -0.15
N ALA A 63 -9.54 -3.80 -0.09
CA ALA A 63 -8.98 -5.05 -0.57
C ALA A 63 -8.76 -5.03 -2.08
N THR A 64 -7.59 -5.48 -2.52
CA THR A 64 -7.23 -5.69 -3.93
C THR A 64 -6.61 -7.07 -4.09
N THR A 65 -7.17 -7.89 -4.98
CA THR A 65 -6.68 -9.25 -5.21
C THR A 65 -5.43 -9.27 -6.09
N VAL A 66 -4.68 -10.38 -6.06
CA VAL A 66 -3.58 -10.59 -7.03
C VAL A 66 -4.10 -10.54 -8.47
N LEU A 67 -5.27 -11.12 -8.74
CA LEU A 67 -5.88 -11.06 -10.07
C LEU A 67 -6.25 -9.64 -10.52
N ASP A 68 -6.63 -8.75 -9.59
CA ASP A 68 -6.90 -7.35 -9.92
C ASP A 68 -5.61 -6.62 -10.35
N LEU A 69 -4.49 -6.89 -9.67
CA LEU A 69 -3.19 -6.37 -10.10
C LEU A 69 -2.79 -6.86 -11.48
N VAL A 70 -2.97 -8.16 -11.76
CA VAL A 70 -2.65 -8.74 -13.08
C VAL A 70 -3.47 -8.07 -14.18
N ARG A 71 -4.78 -7.86 -13.95
CA ARG A 71 -5.65 -7.14 -14.90
C ARG A 71 -5.17 -5.71 -15.14
N ALA A 72 -4.78 -4.99 -14.09
CA ALA A 72 -4.27 -3.64 -14.20
C ALA A 72 -2.96 -3.59 -15.00
N PHE A 73 -1.99 -4.45 -14.70
CA PHE A 73 -0.70 -4.48 -15.41
C PHE A 73 -0.83 -4.91 -16.87
N ARG A 74 -1.71 -5.87 -17.21
CA ARG A 74 -1.99 -6.22 -18.61
C ARG A 74 -2.49 -5.02 -19.42
N LYS A 75 -3.34 -4.19 -18.81
CA LYS A 75 -3.83 -2.96 -19.43
C LYS A 75 -2.69 -1.97 -19.68
N PHE A 76 -1.81 -1.74 -18.70
CA PHE A 76 -0.70 -0.79 -18.83
C PHE A 76 0.38 -1.25 -19.82
N ALA A 77 0.73 -2.54 -19.78
CA ALA A 77 1.73 -3.12 -20.67
C ALA A 77 1.24 -3.34 -22.10
N GLY A 78 -0.06 -3.15 -22.38
CA GLY A 78 -0.66 -3.36 -23.70
C GLY A 78 -0.53 -4.78 -24.24
N ARG A 79 -0.26 -5.77 -23.37
CA ARG A 79 -0.05 -7.17 -23.75
C ARG A 79 -0.73 -8.10 -22.77
N ASP A 80 -1.20 -9.23 -23.31
CA ASP A 80 -1.65 -10.33 -22.48
C ASP A 80 -0.46 -11.18 -22.02
N VAL A 81 -0.62 -11.81 -20.86
CA VAL A 81 0.40 -12.66 -20.24
C VAL A 81 -0.28 -13.92 -19.74
N GLU A 82 0.16 -15.09 -20.18
CA GLU A 82 -0.33 -16.37 -19.66
C GLU A 82 -0.15 -16.43 -18.13
N ILE A 83 -1.21 -16.75 -17.40
CA ILE A 83 -1.14 -17.00 -15.95
C ILE A 83 -0.95 -18.49 -15.74
N ARG A 84 0.07 -18.85 -14.95
CA ARG A 84 0.27 -20.21 -14.46
C ARG A 84 0.07 -20.25 -12.95
N HIS A 85 -0.91 -21.03 -12.51
CA HIS A 85 -1.11 -21.22 -11.09
C HIS A 85 -0.09 -22.21 -10.51
N ALA A 86 0.45 -21.88 -9.35
CA ALA A 86 1.32 -22.72 -8.55
C ALA A 86 0.67 -22.96 -7.18
N PRO A 87 1.08 -24.00 -6.42
CA PRO A 87 0.56 -24.23 -5.07
C PRO A 87 0.64 -22.97 -4.19
N ALA A 88 -0.35 -22.76 -3.33
CA ALA A 88 -0.35 -21.63 -2.40
C ALA A 88 0.89 -21.66 -1.49
N ARG A 89 1.36 -20.49 -1.07
CA ARG A 89 2.52 -20.42 -0.17
C ARG A 89 2.08 -20.80 1.25
N ALA A 90 2.84 -21.67 1.90
CA ALA A 90 2.57 -22.04 3.29
C ALA A 90 2.63 -20.79 4.19
N GLY A 91 1.57 -20.55 4.97
CA GLY A 91 1.46 -19.38 5.85
C GLY A 91 1.01 -18.09 5.17
N GLU A 92 0.61 -18.12 3.90
CA GLU A 92 0.06 -16.95 3.21
C GLU A 92 -1.29 -16.54 3.83
N LEU A 93 -1.37 -15.28 4.29
CA LEU A 93 -2.63 -14.69 4.73
C LEU A 93 -3.53 -14.44 3.51
N LEU A 94 -4.79 -14.85 3.57
CA LEU A 94 -5.73 -14.66 2.46
C LEU A 94 -6.22 -13.21 2.35
N HIS A 95 -6.51 -12.57 3.47
CA HIS A 95 -7.07 -11.22 3.51
C HIS A 95 -6.26 -10.31 4.43
N SER A 96 -5.86 -9.14 3.93
CA SER A 96 -5.14 -8.16 4.74
C SER A 96 -5.49 -6.74 4.29
N THR A 97 -6.49 -6.15 4.95
CA THR A 97 -6.92 -4.78 4.71
C THR A 97 -6.77 -3.96 5.97
N LEU A 98 -6.23 -2.75 5.84
CA LEU A 98 -6.01 -1.87 6.99
C LEU A 98 -7.25 -1.02 7.27
N ASP A 99 -7.44 -0.60 8.52
CA ASP A 99 -8.42 0.44 8.86
C ASP A 99 -7.71 1.79 9.04
N PRO A 100 -7.81 2.74 8.07
CA PRO A 100 -7.21 4.07 8.18
C PRO A 100 -8.10 5.08 8.94
N GLY A 101 -9.15 4.63 9.64
CA GLY A 101 -10.07 5.51 10.36
C GLY A 101 -9.40 6.42 11.38
N LYS A 102 -8.39 5.92 12.11
CA LYS A 102 -7.64 6.71 13.11
C LYS A 102 -6.90 7.90 12.48
N ILE A 103 -6.19 7.68 11.37
CA ILE A 103 -5.42 8.74 10.71
C ILE A 103 -6.34 9.74 9.99
N ALA A 104 -7.47 9.27 9.45
CA ALA A 104 -8.49 10.14 8.88
C ALA A 104 -9.12 11.04 9.94
N GLY A 105 -9.50 10.49 11.09
CA GLY A 105 -10.11 11.25 12.18
C GLY A 105 -9.16 12.23 12.87
N GLN A 106 -7.89 11.87 13.02
CA GLN A 106 -6.93 12.70 13.79
C GLN A 106 -6.12 13.65 12.92
N LEU A 107 -5.72 13.24 11.71
CA LEU A 107 -4.86 14.03 10.82
C LEU A 107 -5.59 14.57 9.59
N GLY A 108 -6.85 14.17 9.37
CA GLY A 108 -7.58 14.51 8.13
C GLY A 108 -7.00 13.82 6.89
N TRP A 109 -6.07 12.88 7.05
CA TRP A 109 -5.42 12.20 5.93
C TRP A 109 -6.33 11.13 5.36
N LYS A 110 -6.34 11.03 4.04
CA LYS A 110 -6.92 9.91 3.29
C LYS A 110 -6.08 9.68 2.06
N ALA A 111 -5.83 8.42 1.71
CA ALA A 111 -5.21 8.08 0.44
C ALA A 111 -5.98 8.75 -0.71
N SER A 112 -5.27 9.52 -1.53
CA SER A 112 -5.85 10.36 -2.58
C SER A 112 -5.64 9.77 -3.97
N THR A 113 -4.64 8.91 -4.12
CA THR A 113 -4.26 8.30 -5.39
C THR A 113 -5.07 7.01 -5.63
N PRO A 114 -5.90 6.93 -6.68
CA PRO A 114 -6.56 5.70 -7.07
C PRO A 114 -5.53 4.60 -7.40
N LEU A 115 -5.85 3.34 -7.09
CA LEU A 115 -4.97 2.19 -7.34
C LEU A 115 -4.45 2.16 -8.78
N ALA A 116 -5.33 2.32 -9.77
CA ALA A 116 -4.94 2.28 -11.18
C ALA A 116 -3.90 3.36 -11.53
N GLU A 117 -4.07 4.58 -11.00
CA GLU A 117 -3.13 5.68 -11.22
C GLU A 117 -1.80 5.41 -10.53
N GLY A 118 -1.81 4.94 -9.27
CA GLY A 118 -0.60 4.58 -8.54
C GLY A 118 0.20 3.47 -9.23
N LEU A 119 -0.49 2.43 -9.74
CA LEU A 119 0.12 1.35 -10.50
C LEU A 119 0.68 1.82 -11.84
N GLU A 120 -0.03 2.69 -12.58
CA GLU A 120 0.45 3.25 -13.84
C GLU A 120 1.72 4.08 -13.64
N ARG A 121 1.74 4.97 -12.64
CA ARG A 121 2.92 5.76 -12.27
C ARG A 121 4.10 4.86 -11.91
N THR A 122 3.84 3.81 -11.13
CA THR A 122 4.86 2.83 -10.72
C THR A 122 5.39 2.05 -11.92
N PHE A 123 4.50 1.59 -12.80
CA PHE A 123 4.86 0.87 -14.02
C PHE A 123 5.78 1.71 -14.92
N ARG A 124 5.39 2.96 -15.21
CA ARG A 124 6.20 3.89 -16.01
C ARG A 124 7.56 4.19 -15.39
N TYR A 125 7.63 4.32 -14.06
CA TYR A 125 8.90 4.48 -13.37
C TYR A 125 9.84 3.30 -13.67
N PHE A 126 9.36 2.06 -13.54
CA PHE A 126 10.17 0.89 -13.86
C PHE A 126 10.55 0.77 -15.35
N GLU A 127 9.66 1.16 -16.27
CA GLU A 127 9.99 1.22 -17.70
C GLU A 127 11.09 2.24 -18.02
N SER A 128 11.19 3.32 -17.24
CA SER A 128 12.22 4.35 -17.43
C SER A 128 13.61 3.94 -16.92
N LEU A 129 13.72 2.85 -16.17
CA LEU A 129 15.00 2.41 -15.60
C LEU A 129 15.89 1.74 -16.66
N PRO A 130 17.22 2.04 -16.68
CA PRO A 130 18.15 1.36 -17.58
C PRO A 130 18.15 -0.16 -17.34
N GLY A 131 17.95 -0.94 -18.40
CA GLY A 131 17.91 -2.41 -18.33
C GLY A 131 16.53 -3.02 -18.11
N ALA A 132 15.47 -2.21 -18.06
CA ALA A 132 14.11 -2.72 -18.16
C ALA A 132 13.92 -3.37 -19.55
N VAL A 133 13.75 -4.70 -19.57
CA VAL A 133 13.51 -5.46 -20.80
C VAL A 133 12.04 -5.28 -21.18
N SER A 134 11.79 -4.64 -22.32
CA SER A 134 10.47 -4.50 -22.95
C SER A 134 9.90 -5.87 -23.33
#